data_AF-A0A2M8PKB3-F1
#
_entry.id   AF-A0A2M8PKB3-F1
#
_cell.length_a   1.000
_cell.length_b   1.000
_cell.length_c   1.000
_cell.angle_alpha   90.00
_cell.angle_beta   90.00
_cell.angle_gamma   90.00
#
_symmetry.space_group_name_H-M   'P 1'
#
loop_
_entity.id
_entity.type
_entity.pdbx_description
1 polymer ?
#
loop_
_entity_poly.entity_id
_entity_poly.type
_entity_poly.pdbx_seq_one_letter_code
_entity_poly.pdbx_strand_id
1 'polypeptide(L)'
;YAIGPRKQMAIRTIFNLLGPITNPANVKQQVLGVFDQSLCRPLAEVLGRLGSTHVLVVHAQDGLDEITINGKTYVAELKNAQVSEYTIEPSDFGLESQSLDGLQVTSAQDSLNLIKSALGNKTDSTSNKARQIIALNSG
;
A
#
# COMPACT_ATOMS: atom_id res chain seq x y z
N TYR A 1 18.48 -16.92 10.94
CA TYR A 1 19.13 -16.22 12.08
C TYR A 1 18.52 -14.85 12.43
N ALA A 2 17.22 -14.59 12.19
CA ALA A 2 16.59 -13.27 12.48
C ALA A 2 15.27 -13.33 13.26
N ILE A 3 14.82 -14.52 13.69
CA ILE A 3 13.48 -14.71 14.30
C ILE A 3 13.47 -14.27 15.79
N GLY A 4 14.55 -14.52 16.53
CA GLY A 4 14.64 -14.18 17.96
C GLY A 4 14.61 -12.67 18.28
N PRO A 5 15.41 -11.82 17.60
CA PRO A 5 15.49 -10.38 17.91
C PRO A 5 14.25 -9.56 17.50
N ARG A 6 13.48 -10.01 16.49
CA ARG A 6 12.29 -9.30 15.99
C ARG A 6 11.14 -9.21 17.01
N LYS A 7 11.07 -10.14 17.98
CA LYS A 7 10.02 -10.14 19.01
C LYS A 7 10.32 -9.20 20.18
N GLN A 8 11.57 -8.80 20.39
CA GLN A 8 12.01 -7.99 21.53
C GLN A 8 12.13 -6.50 21.20
N MET A 9 12.24 -6.14 19.92
CA MET A 9 12.25 -4.74 19.48
C MET A 9 10.98 -4.48 18.67
N ALA A 10 9.96 -3.92 19.31
CA ALA A 10 8.74 -3.41 18.66
C ALA A 10 9.01 -2.12 17.85
N ILE A 11 10.15 -2.06 17.17
CA ILE A 11 10.60 -0.92 16.38
C ILE A 11 10.60 -1.39 14.92
N ARG A 12 9.89 -0.68 14.04
CA ARG A 12 9.91 -0.95 12.59
C ARG A 12 11.37 -0.76 12.11
N THR A 13 12.00 -1.82 11.61
CA THR A 13 13.44 -1.81 11.22
C THR A 13 13.61 -1.93 9.72
N ILE A 14 14.83 -1.70 9.22
CA ILE A 14 15.20 -1.96 7.82
C ILE A 14 14.84 -3.38 7.36
N PHE A 15 14.76 -4.36 8.28
CA PHE A 15 14.36 -5.72 7.97
C PHE A 15 12.89 -5.85 7.54
N ASN A 16 12.02 -4.88 7.84
CA ASN A 16 10.65 -4.83 7.33
C ASN A 16 10.64 -4.43 5.84
N LEU A 17 11.63 -3.64 5.40
CA LEU A 17 11.78 -3.21 4.01
C LEU A 17 12.40 -4.30 3.13
N LEU A 18 13.17 -5.23 3.71
CA LEU A 18 13.83 -6.31 2.96
C LEU A 18 12.86 -7.34 2.38
N GLY A 19 11.71 -7.58 3.00
CA GLY A 19 10.75 -8.58 2.54
C GLY A 19 10.33 -8.34 1.08
N PRO A 20 9.75 -7.18 0.77
CA PRO A 20 9.33 -6.82 -0.59
C PRO A 20 10.47 -6.80 -1.61
N ILE A 21 11.67 -6.37 -1.21
CA ILE A 21 12.85 -6.27 -2.08
C ILE A 21 13.39 -7.65 -2.50
N THR A 22 13.10 -8.70 -1.72
CA THR A 22 13.65 -10.05 -1.92
C THR A 22 12.68 -11.02 -2.59
N ASN A 23 11.73 -10.51 -3.40
CA ASN A 23 10.74 -11.35 -4.08
C ASN A 23 11.42 -12.43 -4.95
N PRO A 24 11.28 -13.73 -4.61
CA PRO A 24 11.97 -14.81 -5.31
C PRO A 24 11.46 -15.04 -6.73
N ALA A 25 10.30 -14.49 -7.09
CA ALA A 25 9.73 -14.55 -8.43
C ALA A 25 10.30 -13.47 -9.39
N ASN A 26 11.26 -12.64 -8.94
CA ASN A 26 11.91 -11.60 -9.75
C ASN A 26 10.91 -10.64 -10.44
N VAL A 27 9.86 -10.27 -9.71
CA VAL A 27 8.82 -9.36 -10.18
C VAL A 27 9.43 -8.00 -10.54
N LYS A 28 9.13 -7.53 -11.76
CA LYS A 28 9.69 -6.28 -12.29
C LYS A 28 8.77 -5.06 -12.10
N GLN A 29 7.49 -5.31 -11.84
CA GLN A 29 6.47 -4.30 -11.65
C GLN A 29 5.73 -4.53 -10.34
N GLN A 30 5.73 -3.54 -9.44
CA GLN A 30 5.15 -3.72 -8.11
C GLN A 30 4.64 -2.40 -7.52
N VAL A 31 3.64 -2.50 -6.66
CA VAL A 31 3.23 -1.43 -5.74
C VAL A 31 3.71 -1.84 -4.35
N LEU A 32 4.36 -0.91 -3.64
CA LEU A 32 4.94 -1.14 -2.33
C LEU A 32 4.49 -0.08 -1.34
N GLY A 33 3.88 -0.54 -0.25
CA GLY A 33 3.60 0.26 0.93
C GLY A 33 4.81 0.53 1.80
N VAL A 34 4.92 1.75 2.32
CA VAL A 34 5.88 2.08 3.39
C VAL A 34 5.22 2.84 4.52
N PHE A 35 5.77 2.65 5.72
CA PHE A 35 5.25 3.24 6.94
C PHE A 35 5.72 4.68 7.20
N ASP A 36 6.69 5.16 6.43
CA ASP A 36 7.28 6.50 6.57
C ASP A 36 7.53 7.06 5.16
N GLN A 37 6.96 8.23 4.89
CA GLN A 37 7.07 8.91 3.60
C GLN A 37 8.52 9.07 3.11
N SER A 38 9.47 9.30 4.04
CA SER A 38 10.89 9.49 3.70
C SER A 38 11.53 8.25 3.06
N LEU A 39 10.90 7.08 3.19
CA LEU A 39 11.37 5.83 2.60
C LEU A 39 10.93 5.63 1.15
N CYS A 40 9.91 6.37 0.67
CA CYS A 40 9.33 6.15 -0.65
C CYS A 40 10.38 6.24 -1.77
N ARG A 41 11.07 7.38 -1.87
CA ARG A 41 12.09 7.59 -2.91
C ARG A 41 13.32 6.68 -2.76
N PRO A 42 13.95 6.55 -1.58
CA PRO A 42 15.08 5.63 -1.42
C PRO A 42 14.76 4.21 -1.87
N LEU A 43 13.56 3.71 -1.58
CA LEU A 43 13.15 2.37 -1.98
C LEU A 43 12.88 2.25 -3.49
N ALA A 44 12.25 3.24 -4.10
CA ALA A 44 12.06 3.29 -5.55
C ALA A 44 13.43 3.25 -6.27
N GLU A 45 14.42 4.00 -5.79
CA GLU A 45 15.78 4.01 -6.32
C GLU A 45 16.49 2.65 -6.14
N VAL A 46 16.39 2.04 -4.95
CA VAL A 46 16.94 0.71 -4.67
C VAL A 46 16.35 -0.34 -5.60
N LEU A 47 15.03 -0.35 -5.78
CA LEU A 47 14.35 -1.29 -6.67
C LEU A 47 14.75 -1.10 -8.13
N GLY A 48 14.98 0.15 -8.57
CA GLY A 48 15.55 0.44 -9.88
C GLY A 48 16.95 -0.15 -10.07
N ARG A 49 17.83 -0.03 -9.07
CA ARG A 49 19.17 -0.63 -9.09
C ARG A 49 19.15 -2.16 -9.09
N LEU A 50 18.12 -2.76 -8.49
CA LEU A 50 17.88 -4.20 -8.49
C LEU A 50 17.14 -4.68 -9.75
N GLY A 51 16.86 -3.76 -10.68
CA GLY A 51 16.36 -4.06 -12.02
C GLY A 51 14.84 -4.15 -12.12
N SER A 52 14.07 -3.50 -11.24
CA SER A 52 12.65 -3.24 -11.48
C SER A 52 12.46 -2.24 -12.63
N THR A 53 11.36 -2.36 -13.37
CA THR A 53 11.05 -1.50 -14.54
C THR A 53 9.99 -0.46 -14.26
N HIS A 54 9.03 -0.78 -13.38
CA HIS A 54 7.98 0.15 -12.95
C HIS A 54 7.58 -0.12 -11.51
N VAL A 55 7.75 0.84 -10.61
CA VAL A 55 7.39 0.66 -9.18
C VAL A 55 6.65 1.88 -8.68
N LEU A 56 5.61 1.68 -7.90
CA LEU A 56 5.01 2.73 -7.08
C LEU A 56 5.32 2.42 -5.63
N VAL A 57 6.01 3.33 -4.93
CA VAL A 57 6.21 3.25 -3.48
C VAL A 57 5.31 4.29 -2.81
N VAL A 58 4.38 3.84 -1.99
CA VAL A 58 3.26 4.64 -1.49
C VAL A 58 3.28 4.78 0.03
N HIS A 59 2.86 5.94 0.51
CA HIS A 59 2.64 6.22 1.92
C HIS A 59 1.42 7.14 2.07
N ALA A 60 0.39 6.68 2.78
CA ALA A 60 -0.78 7.49 3.05
C ALA A 60 -0.55 8.46 4.21
N GLN A 61 -1.16 9.65 4.12
CA GLN A 61 -1.05 10.70 5.14
C GLN A 61 -1.62 10.26 6.51
N ASP A 62 -2.56 9.32 6.52
CA ASP A 62 -3.12 8.71 7.73
C ASP A 62 -2.25 7.56 8.29
N GLY A 63 -1.07 7.33 7.71
CA GLY A 63 -0.05 6.41 8.20
C GLY A 63 -0.18 4.97 7.67
N LEU A 64 -1.08 4.73 6.72
CA LEU A 64 -1.18 3.45 6.02
C LEU A 64 -0.02 3.25 5.05
N ASP A 65 0.38 1.99 4.90
CA ASP A 65 1.31 1.50 3.88
C ASP A 65 0.55 1.05 2.61
N GLU A 66 -0.48 1.79 2.22
CA GLU A 66 -1.29 1.56 1.01
C GLU A 66 -1.87 2.90 0.54
N ILE A 67 -2.56 2.92 -0.61
CA ILE A 67 -3.31 4.10 -1.07
C ILE A 67 -4.59 4.22 -0.22
N THR A 68 -4.75 5.34 0.47
CA THR A 68 -5.91 5.59 1.33
C THR A 68 -7.09 6.20 0.55
N ILE A 69 -8.30 5.91 1.01
CA ILE A 69 -9.53 6.64 0.63
C ILE A 69 -9.78 7.86 1.55
N ASN A 70 -8.97 8.04 2.58
CA ASN A 70 -9.13 9.05 3.63
C ASN A 70 -8.08 10.17 3.49
N GLY A 71 -8.00 10.78 2.31
CA GLY A 71 -7.08 11.89 2.02
C GLY A 71 -5.91 11.52 1.12
N LYS A 72 -4.76 12.16 1.35
CA LYS A 72 -3.63 12.13 0.41
C LYS A 72 -2.75 10.91 0.59
N THR A 73 -2.21 10.41 -0.52
CA THR A 73 -1.15 9.41 -0.57
C THR A 73 0.05 9.95 -1.34
N TYR A 74 1.21 9.94 -0.70
CA TYR A 74 2.48 10.25 -1.34
C TYR A 74 2.95 9.07 -2.18
N VAL A 75 3.46 9.33 -3.38
CA VAL A 75 3.94 8.31 -4.31
C VAL A 75 5.32 8.68 -4.81
N ALA A 76 6.28 7.75 -4.68
CA ALA A 76 7.50 7.75 -5.48
C ALA A 76 7.38 6.68 -6.56
N GLU A 77 7.32 7.11 -7.82
CA GLU A 77 7.17 6.23 -8.98
C GLU A 77 8.51 6.07 -9.69
N LEU A 78 9.02 4.85 -9.75
CA LEU A 78 10.08 4.48 -10.69
C LEU A 78 9.44 4.12 -12.02
N LYS A 79 9.74 4.83 -13.11
CA LYS A 79 9.31 4.48 -14.46
C LYS A 79 10.35 4.95 -15.47
N ASN A 80 10.63 4.13 -16.48
CA ASN A 80 11.66 4.44 -17.49
C ASN A 80 13.03 4.80 -16.86
N ALA A 81 13.41 4.08 -15.80
CA ALA A 81 14.64 4.31 -15.03
C ALA A 81 14.75 5.70 -14.35
N GLN A 82 13.66 6.46 -14.27
CA GLN A 82 13.59 7.73 -13.54
C GLN A 82 12.63 7.59 -12.38
N VAL A 83 12.96 8.25 -11.26
CA VAL A 83 12.06 8.35 -10.11
C VAL A 83 11.42 9.73 -10.12
N SER A 84 10.10 9.76 -10.21
CA SER A 84 9.26 10.94 -10.00
C SER A 84 8.52 10.83 -8.67
N GLU A 85 8.18 11.98 -8.09
CA GLU A 85 7.44 12.06 -6.83
C GLU A 85 6.21 12.93 -7.02
N TYR A 86 5.07 12.46 -6.54
CA TYR A 86 3.80 13.18 -6.62
C TYR A 86 2.88 12.75 -5.47
N THR A 87 1.74 13.42 -5.37
CA THR A 87 0.70 13.09 -4.39
C THR A 87 -0.59 12.84 -5.14
N ILE A 88 -1.31 11.82 -4.71
CA ILE A 88 -2.65 11.49 -5.21
C ILE A 88 -3.66 11.60 -4.06
N GLU A 89 -4.91 11.87 -4.41
CA GLU A 89 -6.06 11.84 -3.50
C GLU A 89 -7.27 11.21 -4.20
N PRO A 90 -8.29 10.72 -3.46
CA PRO A 90 -9.44 10.04 -4.05
C PRO A 90 -10.13 10.82 -5.17
N SER A 91 -10.16 12.16 -5.08
CA SER A 91 -10.81 13.00 -6.08
C SER A 91 -10.12 12.99 -7.44
N ASP A 92 -8.82 12.67 -7.50
CA ASP A 92 -8.09 12.49 -8.77
C ASP A 92 -8.65 11.33 -9.59
N PHE A 93 -9.39 10.43 -8.95
CA PHE A 93 -10.02 9.25 -9.54
C PHE A 93 -11.55 9.31 -9.52
N GLY A 94 -12.14 10.48 -9.25
CA GLY A 94 -13.59 10.67 -9.18
C GLY A 94 -14.25 10.04 -7.95
N LEU A 95 -13.48 9.81 -6.88
CA LEU A 95 -13.97 9.34 -5.59
C LEU A 95 -14.00 10.46 -4.56
N GLU A 96 -14.94 10.41 -3.64
CA GLU A 96 -14.95 11.30 -2.47
C GLU A 96 -14.06 10.72 -1.36
N SER A 97 -13.37 11.60 -0.62
CA SER A 97 -12.63 11.17 0.56
C SER A 97 -13.60 10.69 1.65
N GLN A 98 -13.29 9.56 2.28
CA GLN A 98 -14.13 8.94 3.31
C GLN A 98 -13.31 8.46 4.49
N SER A 99 -13.88 8.55 5.70
CA SER A 99 -13.30 7.93 6.89
C SER A 99 -13.16 6.41 6.71
N LEU A 100 -12.10 5.84 7.29
CA LEU A 100 -11.86 4.39 7.35
C LEU A 100 -12.81 3.66 8.32
N ASP A 101 -13.67 4.37 9.05
CA ASP A 101 -14.63 3.77 9.97
C ASP A 101 -15.49 2.72 9.25
N GLY A 102 -15.62 1.54 9.89
CA GLY A 102 -16.31 0.38 9.35
C GLY A 102 -15.46 -0.53 8.45
N LEU A 103 -14.21 -0.16 8.12
CA LEU A 103 -13.27 -1.05 7.42
C LEU A 103 -12.39 -1.87 8.36
N GLN A 104 -12.29 -1.48 9.64
CA GLN A 104 -11.56 -2.26 10.64
C GLN A 104 -12.30 -3.55 10.98
N VAL A 105 -11.58 -4.66 10.98
CA VAL A 105 -12.10 -6.00 11.24
C VAL A 105 -11.33 -6.67 12.37
N THR A 106 -12.02 -7.47 13.18
CA THR A 106 -11.43 -8.10 14.38
C THR A 106 -10.97 -9.54 14.16
N SER A 107 -11.37 -10.17 13.05
CA SER A 107 -10.99 -11.54 12.73
C SER A 107 -10.74 -11.77 11.24
N ALA A 108 -10.00 -12.83 10.92
CA ALA A 108 -9.80 -13.28 9.55
C ALA A 108 -11.13 -13.61 8.85
N GLN A 109 -12.13 -14.11 9.60
CA GLN A 109 -13.45 -14.42 9.06
C GLN A 109 -14.23 -13.14 8.71
N ASP A 110 -14.12 -12.09 9.52
CA ASP A 110 -14.72 -10.78 9.24
C ASP A 110 -14.08 -10.15 7.99
N SER A 111 -12.75 -10.21 7.90
CA SER A 111 -12.00 -9.77 6.71
C SER A 111 -12.47 -10.48 5.44
N LEU A 112 -12.59 -11.81 5.47
CA LEU A 112 -13.09 -12.59 4.34
C LEU A 112 -14.51 -12.19 3.93
N ASN A 113 -15.39 -11.98 4.91
CA ASN A 113 -16.77 -11.60 4.65
C ASN A 113 -16.86 -10.21 3.99
N LEU A 114 -16.05 -9.26 4.45
CA LEU A 114 -15.96 -7.91 3.88
C LEU A 114 -15.35 -7.92 2.47
N ILE A 115 -14.29 -8.69 2.23
CA ILE A 115 -13.70 -8.85 0.90
C ILE A 115 -14.74 -9.44 -0.07
N LYS A 116 -15.46 -10.49 0.35
CA LYS A 116 -16.53 -11.10 -0.47
C LYS A 116 -17.67 -10.12 -0.75
N SER A 117 -18.03 -9.26 0.20
CA SER A 117 -19.09 -8.28 -0.02
C SER A 117 -18.64 -7.16 -0.96
N ALA A 118 -17.41 -6.67 -0.80
CA ALA A 118 -16.79 -5.65 -1.64
C ALA A 118 -16.58 -6.11 -3.08
N LEU A 119 -16.23 -7.38 -3.30
CA LEU A 119 -16.07 -7.96 -4.64
C LEU A 119 -17.37 -8.52 -5.24
N GLY A 120 -18.40 -8.72 -4.40
CA GLY A 120 -19.72 -9.21 -4.81
C GLY A 120 -20.65 -8.10 -5.30
N ASN A 121 -21.95 -8.40 -5.35
CA ASN A 121 -23.00 -7.46 -5.80
C ASN A 121 -23.66 -6.67 -4.65
N LYS A 122 -23.12 -6.75 -3.42
CA LYS A 122 -23.65 -5.97 -2.28
C LYS A 122 -23.34 -4.49 -2.47
N THR A 123 -24.34 -3.64 -2.21
CA THR A 123 -24.29 -2.19 -2.44
C THR A 123 -24.48 -1.37 -1.16
N ASP A 124 -24.36 -2.00 0.02
CA ASP A 124 -24.37 -1.27 1.29
C ASP A 124 -23.13 -0.36 1.41
N SER A 125 -23.22 0.65 2.28
CA SER A 125 -22.18 1.68 2.43
C SER A 125 -20.80 1.09 2.76
N THR A 126 -20.74 0.05 3.60
CA THR A 126 -19.45 -0.55 4.02
C THR A 126 -18.83 -1.33 2.86
N SER A 127 -19.63 -2.12 2.14
CA SER A 127 -19.18 -2.85 0.95
C SER A 127 -18.71 -1.91 -0.16
N ASN A 128 -19.40 -0.79 -0.40
CA ASN A 128 -18.97 0.19 -1.40
C ASN A 128 -17.67 0.89 -1.01
N LYS A 129 -17.52 1.27 0.27
CA LYS A 129 -16.29 1.86 0.80
C LYS A 129 -15.10 0.89 0.66
N ALA A 130 -15.29 -0.37 1.04
CA ALA A 130 -14.28 -1.42 0.87
C ALA A 130 -13.94 -1.65 -0.61
N ARG A 131 -14.92 -1.54 -1.51
CA ARG A 131 -14.68 -1.62 -2.96
C ARG A 131 -13.84 -0.46 -3.47
N GLN A 132 -14.05 0.75 -2.97
CA GLN A 132 -13.29 1.94 -3.37
C GLN A 132 -11.81 1.84 -2.97
N ILE A 133 -11.50 1.41 -1.74
CA ILE A 133 -10.10 1.21 -1.31
C ILE A 133 -9.42 0.11 -2.12
N ILE A 134 -10.13 -0.99 -2.43
CA ILE A 134 -9.62 -2.03 -3.33
C ILE A 134 -9.33 -1.45 -4.71
N ALA A 135 -10.27 -0.71 -5.29
CA ALA A 135 -10.13 -0.14 -6.62
C ALA A 135 -8.91 0.77 -6.75
N LEU A 136 -8.65 1.61 -5.75
CA LEU A 136 -7.47 2.48 -5.74
C LEU A 136 -6.15 1.70 -5.67
N ASN A 137 -6.10 0.59 -4.93
CA ASN A 137 -4.87 -0.20 -4.77
C ASN A 137 -4.65 -1.26 -5.85
N SER A 138 -5.70 -1.61 -6.61
CA SER A 138 -5.63 -2.58 -7.72
C SER A 138 -5.54 -1.95 -9.11
N GLY A 139 -5.67 -0.62 -9.20
CA GLY A 139 -5.74 0.14 -10.44
C GLY A 139 -4.42 0.30 -11.19
#